data_AF-A0AAE4C165-F1
#
_entry.id   AF-A0AAE4C165-F1
#
_cell.length_a   1.000
_cell.length_b   1.000
_cell.length_c   1.000
_cell.angle_alpha   90.00
_cell.angle_beta   90.00
_cell.angle_gamma   90.00
#
_symmetry.space_group_name_H-M   'P 1'
#
loop_
_entity.id
_entity.type
_entity.pdbx_description
1 polymer ?
#
loop_
_entity_poly.entity_id
_entity_poly.type
_entity_poly.pdbx_seq_one_letter_code
_entity_poly.pdbx_strand_id
1 'polypeptide(L)'
;MIEEEEGAYRWRLIEFEGEGWHVLGQQSRSMKTYKAAMAAGLLELQKLVEDLDVGPREDEPEPAKAKKSGSVFGFGFGLPKMG
;
A
#
# COMPACT_ATOMS: atom_id res chain seq x y z
N MET A 1 20.26 13.48 -20.15
CA MET A 1 19.94 12.09 -19.80
C MET A 1 21.14 11.56 -19.02
N ILE A 2 20.97 11.08 -17.79
CA ILE A 2 22.08 10.41 -17.08
C ILE A 2 22.04 8.97 -17.56
N GLU A 3 22.94 8.64 -18.47
CA GLU A 3 23.18 7.25 -18.86
C GLU A 3 24.01 6.63 -17.73
N GLU A 4 23.42 5.71 -16.99
CA GLU A 4 24.12 5.02 -15.90
C GLU A 4 24.93 3.86 -16.47
N GLU A 5 26.16 3.70 -15.99
CA GLU A 5 27.00 2.55 -16.34
C GLU A 5 26.25 1.24 -16.11
N GLU A 6 26.57 0.20 -16.89
CA GLU A 6 25.97 -1.11 -16.72
C GLU A 6 26.15 -1.60 -15.26
N GLY A 7 25.04 -1.88 -14.57
CA GLY A 7 25.05 -2.22 -13.15
C GLY A 7 24.89 -1.03 -12.19
N ALA A 8 24.65 0.19 -12.67
CA ALA A 8 24.25 1.34 -11.87
C ALA A 8 22.75 1.61 -12.06
N TYR A 9 21.98 1.36 -11.00
CA TYR A 9 20.52 1.51 -10.99
C TYR A 9 20.11 2.62 -10.02
N ARG A 10 19.15 3.46 -10.43
CA ARG A 10 18.49 4.45 -9.57
C ARG A 10 16.98 4.37 -9.69
N TRP A 11 16.31 4.69 -8.59
CA TRP A 11 14.88 4.93 -8.59
C TRP A 11 14.57 6.42 -8.81
N ARG A 12 13.40 6.68 -9.39
CA ARG A 12 12.79 8.01 -9.50
C ARG A 12 11.29 7.87 -9.28
N LEU A 13 10.73 8.70 -8.41
CA LEU A 13 9.29 8.84 -8.21
C LEU A 13 8.80 9.97 -9.10
N ILE A 14 7.79 9.67 -9.91
CA ILE A 14 7.14 10.63 -10.80
C ILE A 14 5.64 10.62 -10.57
N GLU A 15 5.05 11.80 -10.68
CA GLU A 15 3.60 11.98 -10.62
C GLU A 15 3.14 12.68 -11.89
N PHE A 16 1.97 12.29 -12.37
CA PHE A 16 1.32 12.97 -13.47
C PHE A 16 0.33 13.98 -12.89
N GLU A 17 0.56 15.27 -13.16
CA GLU A 17 -0.30 16.35 -12.68
C GLU A 17 -0.72 17.23 -13.86
N GLY A 18 -2.04 17.34 -14.07
CA GLY A 18 -2.65 18.12 -15.14
C GLY A 18 -2.22 17.66 -16.54
N GLU A 19 -1.11 18.22 -17.01
CA GLU A 19 -0.61 18.09 -18.39
C GLU A 19 0.80 17.49 -18.47
N GLY A 20 1.43 17.13 -17.34
CA GLY A 20 2.85 16.76 -17.33
C GLY A 20 3.26 15.76 -16.27
N TRP A 21 4.41 15.11 -16.52
CA TRP A 21 5.11 14.28 -15.55
C TRP A 21 6.08 15.13 -14.74
N HIS A 22 5.97 15.07 -13.42
CA HIS A 22 6.80 15.79 -12.47
C HIS A 22 7.60 14.82 -11.61
N VAL A 23 8.82 15.19 -11.24
CA VAL A 23 9.67 14.35 -10.37
C VAL A 23 9.42 14.74 -8.92
N LEU A 24 8.90 13.80 -8.13
CA LEU A 24 8.68 13.97 -6.69
C LEU A 24 9.96 13.69 -5.89
N GLY A 25 10.77 12.73 -6.36
CA GLY A 25 12.01 12.36 -5.69
C GLY A 25 12.86 11.44 -6.57
N GLN A 26 14.17 11.43 -6.31
CA GLN A 26 15.09 10.52 -6.99
C GLN A 26 16.27 10.15 -6.11
N GLN A 27 16.85 9.00 -6.40
CA GLN A 27 18.06 8.56 -5.73
C GLN A 27 19.27 9.43 -6.13
N SER A 28 20.04 9.89 -5.14
CA SER A 28 21.24 10.73 -5.39
C SER A 28 22.43 9.93 -5.95
N ARG A 29 22.55 8.66 -5.56
CA ARG A 29 23.61 7.74 -5.97
C ARG A 29 23.03 6.44 -6.50
N SER A 30 23.70 5.87 -7.48
CA SER A 30 23.32 4.59 -8.07
C SER A 30 23.62 3.42 -7.14
N MET A 31 22.84 2.35 -7.29
CA MET A 31 22.99 1.07 -6.60
C MET A 31 23.44 -0.01 -7.57
N LYS A 32 24.20 -0.97 -7.05
CA LYS A 32 24.79 -2.06 -7.86
C LYS A 32 23.78 -3.05 -8.43
N THR A 33 22.57 -3.09 -7.86
CA THR A 33 21.56 -4.06 -8.28
C THR A 33 20.20 -3.39 -8.38
N TYR A 34 19.44 -3.82 -9.38
CA TYR A 34 18.06 -3.38 -9.57
C TYR A 34 17.19 -3.65 -8.34
N LYS A 35 17.34 -4.83 -7.71
CA LYS A 35 16.60 -5.20 -6.49
C LYS A 35 16.83 -4.19 -5.36
N ALA A 36 18.07 -3.76 -5.16
CA ALA A 36 18.38 -2.78 -4.12
C ALA A 36 17.78 -1.41 -4.45
N ALA A 37 17.93 -0.93 -5.69
CA ALA A 37 17.37 0.34 -6.14
C ALA A 37 15.84 0.37 -5.99
N MET A 38 15.17 -0.72 -6.38
CA MET A 38 13.71 -0.83 -6.30
C MET A 38 13.22 -0.90 -4.86
N ALA A 39 13.86 -1.69 -4.01
CA ALA A 39 13.51 -1.75 -2.59
C ALA A 39 13.66 -0.39 -1.92
N ALA A 40 14.73 0.35 -2.22
CA ALA A 40 14.92 1.70 -1.71
C ALA A 40 13.84 2.67 -2.23
N GLY A 41 13.51 2.62 -3.52
CA GLY A 41 12.46 3.46 -4.10
C GLY A 41 11.07 3.18 -3.54
N LEU A 42 10.74 1.91 -3.27
CA LEU A 42 9.47 1.52 -2.64
C LEU A 42 9.32 2.08 -1.22
N LEU A 43 10.40 2.12 -0.44
CA LEU A 43 10.38 2.74 0.88
C LEU A 43 10.12 4.25 0.80
N GLU A 44 10.69 4.94 -0.17
CA GLU A 44 10.43 6.37 -0.36
C GLU A 44 9.00 6.63 -0.86
N LEU A 45 8.46 5.78 -1.75
CA LEU A 45 7.08 5.85 -2.18
C LEU A 45 6.11 5.70 -1.00
N GLN A 46 6.39 4.75 -0.10
CA GLN A 46 5.58 4.52 1.10
C GLN A 46 5.49 5.77 1.99
N LYS A 47 6.58 6.53 2.13
CA LYS A 47 6.57 7.77 2.94
C LYS A 47 5.65 8.87 2.39
N LEU A 48 5.25 8.81 1.12
CA LEU A 48 4.32 9.78 0.53
C LEU A 48 2.88 9.58 1.01
N VAL A 49 2.59 8.45 1.65
CA VAL A 49 1.28 8.16 2.21
C VAL A 49 1.36 8.41 3.72
N GLU A 50 0.67 9.43 4.20
CA GLU A 50 0.67 9.84 5.62
C GLU A 50 0.08 8.77 6.56
N ASP A 51 -0.59 7.75 6.02
CA ASP A 51 -1.44 6.84 6.77
C ASP A 51 -1.37 5.37 6.28
N LEU A 52 -0.15 4.82 6.14
CA LEU A 52 0.03 3.40 5.77
C LEU A 52 -0.34 2.41 6.89
N ASP A 53 -0.34 2.88 8.14
CA ASP A 53 -0.63 2.06 9.32
C ASP A 53 -2.14 1.98 9.63
N VAL A 54 -2.94 2.86 9.04
CA VAL A 54 -4.40 2.73 9.07
C VAL A 54 -4.77 1.70 8.01
N GLY A 55 -4.96 0.47 8.49
CA GLY A 55 -5.60 -0.59 7.72
C GLY A 55 -6.97 -0.16 7.17
N PRO A 56 -7.71 -1.07 6.51
CA PRO A 56 -9.03 -0.76 5.96
C PRO A 56 -9.88 0.02 6.97
N ARG A 57 -10.24 1.26 6.64
CA ARG A 57 -11.18 2.02 7.46
C ARG A 57 -12.50 1.25 7.40
N GLU A 58 -13.01 0.82 8.55
CA GLU A 58 -14.38 0.33 8.61
C GLU A 58 -15.28 1.45 8.06
N ASP A 59 -16.19 1.11 7.14
CA ASP A 59 -17.19 2.06 6.69
C ASP A 59 -17.85 2.67 7.93
N GLU A 60 -17.91 4.00 7.97
CA GLU A 60 -18.56 4.73 9.05
C GLU A 60 -19.93 4.08 9.30
N PRO A 61 -20.24 3.64 10.54
CA PRO A 61 -21.45 2.87 10.76
C PRO A 61 -22.63 3.70 10.29
N GLU A 62 -23.35 3.22 9.27
CA GLU A 62 -24.63 3.82 8.88
C GLU A 62 -25.44 4.04 10.17
N PRO A 63 -26.03 5.24 10.37
CA PRO A 63 -26.75 5.55 11.59
C PRO A 63 -27.73 4.42 11.87
N ALA A 64 -27.55 3.78 13.03
CA ALA A 64 -28.15 2.50 13.35
C ALA A 64 -29.66 2.53 13.07
N LYS A 65 -30.09 1.92 11.96
CA LYS A 65 -31.51 1.58 11.79
C LYS A 65 -31.83 0.57 12.88
N ALA A 66 -32.84 0.90 13.68
CA ALA A 66 -33.24 0.20 14.89
C ALA A 66 -33.21 -1.33 14.70
N LYS A 67 -32.45 -2.01 15.56
CA LYS A 67 -32.29 -3.47 15.57
C LYS A 67 -33.67 -4.14 15.70
N LYS A 68 -34.11 -4.87 14.67
CA LYS A 68 -35.06 -5.97 14.87
C LYS A 68 -34.24 -7.18 15.32
N SER A 69 -34.48 -7.61 16.55
CA SER A 69 -33.88 -8.81 17.12
C SER A 69 -34.21 -10.02 16.26
N GLY A 70 -33.21 -10.80 15.91
CA GLY A 70 -33.38 -12.09 15.25
C GLY A 70 -32.04 -12.79 15.08
N SER A 71 -31.70 -13.63 16.06
CA SER A 71 -30.70 -14.71 16.05
C SER A 71 -30.60 -15.36 14.65
N VAL A 72 -29.46 -15.72 14.05
CA VAL A 72 -28.32 -16.54 14.50
C VAL A 72 -27.18 -16.30 13.49
N PHE A 73 -25.96 -15.99 13.94
CA PHE A 73 -24.74 -16.19 13.13
C PHE A 73 -23.63 -16.73 14.04
N GLY A 74 -23.20 -17.96 13.78
CA GLY A 74 -22.06 -18.62 14.41
C GLY A 74 -20.96 -18.86 13.38
N PHE A 75 -19.76 -18.36 13.65
CA PHE A 75 -18.53 -18.71 12.94
C PHE A 75 -17.53 -19.28 13.96
N GLY A 76 -17.17 -20.56 13.80
CA GLY A 76 -15.97 -21.15 14.38
C GLY A 76 -16.16 -22.24 15.44
N PHE A 77 -15.84 -23.48 15.05
CA PHE A 77 -15.41 -24.61 15.90
C PHE A 77 -16.47 -25.51 16.58
N GLY A 78 -16.73 -26.64 15.91
CA GLY A 78 -17.15 -27.89 16.57
C GLY A 78 -18.58 -28.33 16.29
N LEU A 79 -18.76 -29.28 15.36
CA LEU A 79 -19.95 -30.14 15.34
C LEU A 79 -19.89 -31.12 16.52
N PRO A 80 -20.93 -31.23 17.37
CA PRO A 80 -21.16 -32.44 18.14
C PRO A 80 -22.12 -33.38 17.40
N LYS A 81 -21.79 -34.67 17.46
CA LYS A 81 -22.48 -35.82 16.85
C LYS A 81 -24.00 -35.83 17.11
N MET A 82 -24.76 -36.20 16.08
CA MET A 82 -26.09 -36.79 16.22
C MET A 82 -26.01 -38.06 17.08
N GLY A 83 -26.91 -38.14 18.07
CA GLY A 83 -27.35 -39.37 18.72
C GLY A 83 -28.80 -39.64 18.33
#